data_AF-D4F7X4-F1
#
_entry.id   AF-D4F7X4-F1
#
_cell.length_a   1.000
_cell.length_b   1.000
_cell.length_c   1.000
_cell.angle_alpha   90.00
_cell.angle_beta   90.00
_cell.angle_gamma   90.00
#
_symmetry.space_group_name_H-M   'P 1'
#
loop_
_entity.id
_entity.type
_entity.pdbx_description
1 polymer ?
#
loop_
_entity_poly.entity_id
_entity_poly.type
_entity_poly.pdbx_seq_one_letter_code
_entity_poly.pdbx_strand_id
1 'polypeptide(L)' 'MDNTDCTASYRHLFASQGEAEAMLATLTEKARAVESEPCQITSSIIESEQGYELNIDFVFCCQAETLIFQLGLR' A
#
# COMPACT_ATOMS: atom_id res chain seq x y z
N MET A 1 -13.58 -20.77 6.30
CA MET A 1 -13.55 -19.28 6.36
C MET A 1 -12.12 -18.95 6.01
N ASP A 2 -11.85 -19.04 4.72
CA ASP A 2 -10.52 -19.09 4.14
C ASP A 2 -10.30 -17.73 3.50
N ASN A 3 -9.75 -16.81 4.27
CA ASN A 3 -9.27 -15.56 3.73
C ASN A 3 -7.93 -15.27 4.38
N THR A 4 -6.95 -16.05 3.94
CA THR A 4 -5.51 -15.80 4.09
C THR A 4 -5.08 -14.55 3.31
N ASP A 5 -5.94 -13.52 3.24
CA ASP A 5 -5.61 -12.23 2.68
C ASP A 5 -4.87 -11.47 3.77
N CYS A 6 -3.59 -11.80 3.93
CA CYS A 6 -2.61 -10.94 4.59
C CYS A 6 -2.23 -9.74 3.67
N THR A 7 -3.13 -9.38 2.75
CA THR A 7 -2.90 -8.42 1.69
C THR A 7 -3.71 -7.16 1.96
N ALA A 8 -3.05 -6.00 1.94
CA ALA A 8 -3.69 -4.70 1.95
C ALA A 8 -3.42 -3.98 0.63
N SER A 9 -4.48 -3.63 -0.09
CA SER A 9 -4.37 -2.90 -1.35
C SER A 9 -4.73 -1.42 -1.15
N TYR A 10 -3.94 -0.53 -1.74
CA TYR A 10 -4.18 0.91 -1.77
C TYR A 10 -4.20 1.39 -3.22
N ARG A 11 -5.25 2.14 -3.57
CA ARG A 11 -5.40 2.74 -4.89
C ARG A 11 -5.83 4.19 -4.75
N HIS A 12 -5.06 5.10 -5.35
CA HIS A 12 -5.39 6.52 -5.34
C HIS A 12 -4.90 7.22 -6.59
N LEU A 13 -5.70 8.17 -7.09
CA LEU A 13 -5.37 8.97 -8.25
C LEU A 13 -4.76 10.29 -7.80
N PHE A 14 -3.56 10.57 -8.26
CA PHE A 14 -2.82 11.79 -7.95
C PHE A 14 -2.78 12.73 -9.16
N ALA A 15 -2.67 14.04 -8.91
CA ALA A 15 -2.56 15.01 -9.99
C ALA A 15 -1.17 15.01 -10.65
N SER A 16 -0.13 14.59 -9.91
CA SER A 16 1.24 14.50 -10.40
C SER A 16 1.95 13.23 -9.95
N GLN A 17 2.90 12.76 -10.77
CA GLN A 17 3.72 11.59 -10.45
C GLN A 17 4.46 11.76 -9.12
N GLY A 18 4.98 12.96 -8.84
CA GLY A 18 5.70 13.24 -7.59
C GLY A 18 4.83 13.06 -6.33
N GLU A 19 3.53 13.34 -6.41
CA GLU A 19 2.61 13.09 -5.29
C GLU A 19 2.37 11.59 -5.10
N ALA A 20 2.23 10.83 -6.19
CA ALA A 20 2.12 9.37 -6.15
C ALA A 20 3.37 8.72 -5.56
N GLU A 21 4.57 9.17 -5.94
CA GLU A 21 5.84 8.69 -5.39
C GLU A 21 6.01 9.05 -3.91
N ALA A 22 5.63 10.28 -3.52
CA ALA A 22 5.66 10.69 -2.11
C ALA A 22 4.69 9.87 -1.25
N MET A 23 3.50 9.58 -1.77
CA MET A 23 2.55 8.70 -1.09
C MET A 23 3.09 7.27 -0.99
N LEU A 24 3.66 6.73 -2.08
CA LEU A 24 4.28 5.41 -2.09
C LEU A 24 5.35 5.29 -1.00
N ALA A 25 6.24 6.28 -0.88
CA ALA A 25 7.27 6.31 0.16
C ALA A 25 6.63 6.33 1.56
N THR A 26 5.61 7.16 1.78
CA THR A 26 4.89 7.27 3.05
C THR A 26 4.22 5.96 3.45
N LEU A 27 3.54 5.30 2.50
CA LEU A 27 2.86 4.03 2.74
C LEU A 27 3.86 2.89 2.97
N THR A 28 4.96 2.89 2.23
CA THR A 28 6.07 1.95 2.43
C THR A 28 6.64 2.10 3.84
N GLU A 29 6.92 3.31 4.30
CA GLU A 29 7.42 3.56 5.65
C GLU A 29 6.43 3.12 6.74
N LYS A 30 5.14 3.41 6.55
CA LYS A 30 4.08 2.92 7.44
C LYS A 30 4.03 1.39 7.49
N ALA A 31 4.18 0.72 6.35
CA ALA A 31 4.19 -0.74 6.29
C ALA A 31 5.40 -1.29 7.04
N ARG A 32 6.59 -0.72 6.82
CA ARG A 32 7.83 -1.05 7.55
C ARG A 32 7.75 -0.82 9.05
N ALA A 33 6.95 0.15 9.50
CA ALA A 33 6.74 0.42 10.93
C ALA A 33 5.80 -0.59 11.60
N VAL A 34 4.91 -1.22 10.84
CA VAL A 34 3.93 -2.20 11.33
C VAL A 34 4.44 -3.63 11.19
N GLU A 35 5.22 -3.90 10.15
CA GLU A 35 5.73 -5.22 9.84
C GLU A 35 6.70 -5.71 10.94
N SER A 36 6.51 -6.96 11.35
CA SER A 36 7.45 -7.71 12.18
C SER A 36 8.44 -8.49 11.31
N GLU A 37 8.01 -8.92 10.12
CA GLU A 37 8.82 -9.52 9.07
C GLU A 37 8.68 -8.71 7.78
N PRO A 38 9.70 -8.69 6.90
CA PRO A 38 9.64 -7.90 5.67
C PRO A 38 8.44 -8.29 4.80
N CYS A 39 7.46 -7.40 4.71
CA CYS A 39 6.28 -7.57 3.85
C CYS A 39 6.67 -7.39 2.38
N GLN A 40 5.94 -8.05 1.48
CA GLN A 40 6.10 -7.85 0.04
C GLN A 40 5.28 -6.63 -0.37
N ILE A 41 5.94 -5.66 -0.97
CA ILE A 41 5.31 -4.41 -1.41
C ILE A 41 5.42 -4.36 -2.93
N THR A 42 4.28 -4.39 -3.61
CA THR A 42 4.19 -4.27 -5.07
C THR A 42 3.50 -2.96 -5.41
N SER A 43 4.21 -2.04 -6.06
CA SER A 43 3.68 -0.74 -6.44
C SER A 43 3.77 -0.49 -7.93
N SER A 44 2.71 0.06 -8.52
CA SER A 44 2.61 0.44 -9.92
C SER A 44 1.96 1.81 -10.04
N ILE A 45 2.64 2.75 -10.71
CA ILE A 45 2.08 4.05 -11.05
C ILE A 45 1.68 4.01 -12.52
N ILE A 46 0.40 4.23 -12.80
CA ILE A 46 -0.17 4.21 -14.15
C ILE A 46 -0.56 5.62 -14.52
N GLU A 47 0.08 6.19 -15.54
CA GLU A 47 -0.34 7.46 -16.10
C GLU A 47 -1.65 7.29 -16.88
N SER A 48 -2.61 8.19 -16.67
CA SER A 48 -3.92 8.20 -17.30
C SER A 48 -4.37 9.64 -17.58
N GLU A 49 -5.39 9.82 -18.41
CA GLU A 49 -5.92 11.16 -18.75
C GLU A 49 -6.40 11.95 -17.51
N GLN A 50 -6.72 11.25 -16.42
CA GLN A 50 -7.19 11.86 -15.17
C GLN A 50 -6.05 12.16 -14.17
N GLY A 51 -4.80 11.75 -14.47
CA GLY A 51 -3.65 11.89 -13.58
C GLY A 51 -2.82 10.62 -13.47
N TYR A 52 -2.16 10.41 -12.33
CA TYR A 52 -1.31 9.25 -12.05
C TYR A 52 -1.99 8.34 -11.03
N GLU A 53 -2.43 7.16 -11.44
CA GLU A 53 -3.03 6.17 -10.56
C GLU A 53 -1.92 5.36 -9.86
N LEU A 54 -1.79 5.54 -8.56
CA LEU A 54 -0.93 4.75 -7.70
C LEU A 54 -1.67 3.51 -7.25
N ASN A 55 -1.13 2.34 -7.57
CA ASN A 55 -1.60 1.03 -7.17
C ASN A 55 -0.55 0.37 -6.30
N ILE A 56 -0.88 0.03 -5.06
CA ILE A 56 0.06 -0.62 -4.16
C ILE A 56 -0.63 -1.80 -3.48
N ASP A 57 0.11 -2.89 -3.38
CA ASP A 57 -0.29 -4.12 -2.72
C ASP A 57 0.75 -4.48 -1.65
N PHE A 58 0.32 -4.63 -0.41
CA PHE A 58 1.15 -4.97 0.74
C PHE A 58 0.78 -6.35 1.25
N VAL A 59 1.66 -7.34 1.06
CA VAL A 59 1.47 -8.71 1.55
C VAL A 59 2.30 -8.90 2.82
N PHE A 60 1.63 -8.85 3.96
CA PHE A 60 2.21 -9.06 5.28
C PHE A 60 2.32 -10.55 5.60
N CYS A 61 3.11 -10.89 6.63
CA CYS A 61 3.26 -12.27 7.07
C CYS A 61 2.05 -12.74 7.89
N CYS A 62 1.44 -11.81 8.64
CA CYS A 62 0.29 -12.08 9.52
C CYS A 62 -0.87 -11.11 9.28
N GLN A 63 -2.10 -11.64 9.45
CA GLN A 63 -3.33 -10.86 9.32
C GLN A 63 -3.41 -9.69 10.32
N ALA A 64 -2.82 -9.82 11.51
CA ALA A 64 -2.79 -8.74 12.50
C ALA A 64 -2.06 -7.49 11.97
N GLU A 65 -0.95 -7.69 11.25
CA GLU A 65 -0.17 -6.60 10.66
C GLU A 65 -0.98 -5.92 9.55
N THR A 66 -1.62 -6.70 8.68
CA THR A 66 -2.54 -6.19 7.66
C THR A 66 -3.66 -5.34 8.28
N LEU A 67 -4.26 -5.79 9.38
CA LEU A 67 -5.32 -5.06 10.08
C LEU A 67 -4.82 -3.76 10.72
N ILE A 68 -3.66 -3.79 11.40
CA ILE A 68 -3.04 -2.60 11.99
C ILE A 68 -2.70 -1.58 10.91
N PHE A 69 -2.12 -2.04 9.80
CA PHE A 69 -1.79 -1.19 8.66
C PHE A 69 -3.04 -0.58 8.04
N GLN A 70 -4.08 -1.38 7.78
CA GLN A 70 -5.36 -0.89 7.25
C GLN A 70 -6.04 0.12 8.18
N LEU A 71 -5.92 -0.03 9.51
CA LEU A 71 -6.43 0.98 10.46
C LEU A 71 -5.68 2.32 10.31
N GLY A 72 -4.39 2.29 9.99
CA GLY A 72 -3.57 3.48 9.75
C GLY A 72 -3.71 4.11 8.36
N LEU A 73 -4.42 3.45 7.43
CA LEU A 73 -4.78 3.98 6.11
C LEU A 73 -6.07 4.82 6.11
N ARG A 74 -6.84 4.77 7.20
CA ARG A 74 -8.15 5.44 7.34
C ARG A 74 -8.03 6.92 7.69
#